data_AF-A0A7J9Y0E4-F1
#
_entry.id   AF-A0A7J9Y0E4-F1
#
_cell.length_a   1.000
_cell.length_b   1.000
_cell.length_c   1.000
_cell.angle_alpha   90.00
_cell.angle_beta   90.00
_cell.angle_gamma   90.00
#
_symmetry.space_group_name_H-M   'P 1'
#
loop_
_entity.id
_entity.type
_entity.pdbx_description
1 polymer ?
#
loop_
_entity_poly.entity_id
_entity_poly.type
_entity_poly.pdbx_seq_one_letter_code
_entity_poly.pdbx_strand_id
1 'polypeptide(L)'
;MRESAGKFREKERAIGVYLVAGYAALVHRRPEDHTREGWKMPDAIVRYGPDDPGRITEFKTLTKTTTTAVKNDIIRAGGQLAPYGGGDVVIDGRNVGLTEDVARRGYVRAAGQARQHGQPMPQRARIILGDSRTIDLGEEAT
;
A
#
# COMPACT_ATOMS: atom_id res chain seq x y z
N MET A 1 -16.64 -8.60 -21.17
CA MET A 1 -15.48 -8.31 -20.30
C MET A 1 -14.24 -8.71 -21.07
N ARG A 2 -13.46 -7.77 -21.60
CA ARG A 2 -12.22 -8.09 -22.33
C ARG A 2 -11.06 -8.08 -21.33
N GLU A 3 -10.61 -9.28 -20.94
CA GLU A 3 -9.39 -9.49 -20.17
C GLU A 3 -8.18 -9.26 -21.09
N SER A 4 -7.38 -8.22 -20.82
CA SER A 4 -5.99 -8.17 -21.29
C SER A 4 -5.08 -7.30 -20.40
N ALA A 5 -5.37 -7.21 -19.11
CA ALA A 5 -4.39 -6.78 -18.11
C ALA A 5 -4.08 -8.01 -17.25
N GLY A 6 -2.81 -8.41 -17.17
CA GLY A 6 -2.41 -9.65 -16.48
C GLY A 6 -2.96 -9.79 -15.05
N LYS A 7 -2.89 -11.00 -14.48
CA LYS A 7 -3.45 -11.29 -13.16
C LYS A 7 -2.60 -10.65 -12.05
N PHE A 8 -3.24 -10.17 -10.98
CA PHE A 8 -2.54 -9.85 -9.73
C PHE A 8 -1.73 -11.06 -9.27
N ARG A 9 -0.57 -10.80 -8.67
CA ARG A 9 0.16 -11.87 -7.95
C ARG A 9 -0.72 -12.34 -6.79
N GLU A 10 -0.52 -13.57 -6.32
CA GLU A 10 -1.36 -14.17 -5.27
C GLU A 10 -1.47 -13.29 -4.02
N LYS A 11 -0.36 -12.69 -3.59
CA LYS A 11 -0.29 -11.79 -2.43
C LYS A 11 -1.03 -10.47 -2.65
N GLU A 12 -0.92 -9.89 -3.85
CA GLU A 12 -1.66 -8.68 -4.24
C GLU A 12 -3.17 -8.96 -4.34
N ARG A 13 -3.54 -10.15 -4.85
CA ARG A 13 -4.93 -10.60 -4.92
C ARG A 13 -5.55 -10.71 -3.54
N ALA A 14 -4.83 -11.23 -2.55
CA ALA A 14 -5.33 -11.34 -1.17
C ALA A 14 -5.64 -9.97 -0.54
N ILE A 15 -4.88 -8.94 -0.91
CA ILE A 15 -5.14 -7.55 -0.52
C ILE A 15 -6.35 -6.99 -1.27
N GLY A 16 -6.39 -7.14 -2.60
CA GLY A 16 -7.50 -6.67 -3.41
C GLY A 16 -8.85 -7.26 -2.98
N VAL A 17 -8.89 -8.57 -2.72
CA VAL A 17 -10.09 -9.26 -2.21
C VAL A 17 -10.51 -8.71 -0.85
N TYR A 18 -9.57 -8.46 0.06
CA TYR A 18 -9.87 -7.86 1.36
C TYR A 18 -10.49 -6.47 1.23
N LEU A 19 -9.93 -5.61 0.36
CA LEU A 19 -10.45 -4.26 0.14
C LEU A 19 -11.86 -4.27 -0.48
N VAL A 20 -12.10 -5.14 -1.46
CA VAL A 20 -13.42 -5.30 -2.07
C VAL A 20 -14.44 -5.78 -1.04
N ALA A 21 -14.11 -6.80 -0.24
CA ALA A 21 -15.04 -7.39 0.71
C ALA A 21 -15.29 -6.51 1.94
N GLY A 22 -14.24 -5.88 2.49
CA GLY A 22 -14.32 -5.11 3.73
C GLY A 22 -14.71 -3.65 3.55
N TYR A 23 -14.44 -3.07 2.38
CA TYR A 23 -14.62 -1.63 2.11
C TYR A 23 -15.48 -1.34 0.89
N ALA A 24 -16.05 -2.35 0.23
CA ALA A 24 -16.73 -2.21 -1.06
C ALA A 24 -15.86 -1.48 -2.11
N ALA A 25 -14.54 -1.59 -2.00
CA ALA A 25 -13.62 -0.84 -2.83
C ALA A 25 -13.59 -1.38 -4.26
N LEU A 26 -13.44 -0.50 -5.26
CA LEU A 26 -13.10 -0.88 -6.62
C LEU A 26 -11.57 -0.88 -6.76
N VAL A 27 -11.00 -2.03 -7.11
CA VAL A 27 -9.55 -2.22 -7.25
C VAL A 27 -9.22 -2.50 -8.72
N HIS A 28 -8.61 -1.51 -9.39
CA HIS A 28 -8.18 -1.62 -10.77
C HIS A 28 -6.68 -1.85 -10.84
N ARG A 29 -6.24 -3.04 -11.27
CA ARG A 29 -4.82 -3.32 -11.49
C ARG A 29 -4.25 -2.38 -12.56
N ARG A 30 -3.04 -1.88 -12.33
CA ARG A 30 -2.29 -1.21 -13.40
C ARG A 30 -1.47 -2.24 -14.19
N PRO A 31 -1.50 -2.20 -15.53
CA PRO A 31 -0.68 -3.10 -16.33
C PRO A 31 0.81 -2.83 -16.03
N GLU A 32 1.60 -3.91 -15.98
CA GLU A 32 3.04 -3.78 -15.89
C GLU A 32 3.58 -3.14 -17.16
N ASP A 33 4.52 -2.22 -17.01
CA ASP A 33 5.24 -1.59 -18.10
C ASP A 33 6.74 -1.73 -17.82
N HIS A 34 7.38 -2.59 -18.61
CA HIS A 34 8.81 -2.91 -18.51
C HIS A 34 9.62 -2.19 -19.60
N THR A 35 9.05 -1.20 -20.28
CA THR A 35 9.76 -0.44 -21.33
C THR A 35 10.91 0.39 -20.80
N ARG A 36 10.93 0.67 -19.49
CA ARG A 36 11.99 1.42 -18.80
C ARG A 36 12.61 0.57 -17.70
N GLU A 37 13.90 0.26 -17.86
CA GLU A 37 14.67 -0.47 -16.86
C GLU A 37 14.65 0.27 -15.50
N GLY A 38 14.43 -0.49 -14.43
CA GLY A 38 14.36 0.04 -13.07
C GLY A 38 13.07 0.80 -12.72
N TRP A 39 12.16 0.99 -13.68
CA TRP A 39 10.87 1.62 -13.43
C TRP A 39 9.85 0.59 -12.96
N LYS A 40 9.23 0.82 -11.80
CA LYS A 40 8.18 -0.06 -11.28
C LYS A 40 6.84 0.66 -11.33
N MET A 41 5.87 0.04 -12.01
CA MET A 41 4.48 0.49 -11.99
C MET A 41 3.85 0.13 -10.63
N PRO A 42 3.17 1.08 -9.96
CA PRO A 42 2.34 0.81 -8.79
C PRO A 42 1.25 -0.20 -9.10
N ASP A 43 0.85 -0.98 -8.10
CA ASP A 43 0.04 -2.18 -8.32
C ASP A 43 -1.40 -1.89 -8.77
N ALA A 44 -2.03 -0.85 -8.23
CA ALA A 44 -3.45 -0.58 -8.46
C ALA A 44 -3.83 0.90 -8.44
N ILE A 45 -5.05 1.17 -8.91
CA ILE A 45 -5.87 2.33 -8.54
C ILE A 45 -7.01 1.78 -7.67
N VAL A 46 -7.19 2.33 -6.47
CA VAL A 46 -8.23 1.92 -5.52
C VAL A 46 -9.21 3.07 -5.30
N ARG A 47 -10.51 2.76 -5.37
CA ARG A 47 -11.62 3.69 -5.08
C ARG A 47 -12.47 3.13 -3.96
N TYR A 48 -12.81 3.96 -2.97
CA TYR A 48 -13.63 3.58 -1.82
C TYR A 48 -15.09 4.06 -1.92
N GLY A 49 -15.47 4.68 -3.04
CA GLY A 49 -16.83 5.11 -3.30
C GLY A 49 -17.04 5.46 -4.77
N PRO A 50 -18.30 5.74 -5.17
CA PRO A 50 -18.63 6.08 -6.56
C PRO A 50 -18.01 7.41 -7.01
N ASP A 51 -17.87 8.36 -6.09
CA ASP A 51 -17.32 9.70 -6.35
C ASP A 51 -15.81 9.79 -6.07
N ASP A 52 -15.20 8.71 -5.55
CA ASP A 52 -13.75 8.66 -5.32
C ASP A 52 -13.04 8.56 -6.68
N PRO A 53 -12.22 9.55 -7.09
CA PRO A 53 -11.50 9.51 -8.36
C PRO A 53 -10.55 8.31 -8.43
N GLY A 54 -10.17 7.77 -7.28
CA GLY A 54 -9.27 6.66 -7.09
C GLY A 54 -7.85 7.12 -6.88
N ARG A 55 -7.14 6.42 -6.00
CA ARG A 55 -5.76 6.71 -5.65
C ARG A 55 -4.84 5.62 -6.16
N ILE A 56 -3.71 6.04 -6.73
CA ILE A 56 -2.62 5.12 -7.04
C ILE A 56 -2.18 4.46 -5.74
N THR A 57 -2.14 3.13 -5.73
CA THR A 57 -1.93 2.36 -4.52
C THR A 57 -0.88 1.28 -4.76
N GLU A 58 0.13 1.24 -3.88
CA GLU A 58 1.10 0.15 -3.82
C GLU A 58 0.67 -0.86 -2.75
N PHE A 59 0.77 -2.14 -3.06
CA PHE A 59 0.49 -3.25 -2.16
C PHE A 59 1.79 -3.84 -1.62
N LYS A 60 1.83 -4.07 -0.31
CA LYS A 60 2.94 -4.74 0.39
C LYS A 60 2.39 -5.87 1.23
N THR A 61 3.10 -6.99 1.24
CA THR A 61 2.80 -8.10 2.14
C THR A 61 4.03 -8.34 2.99
N LEU A 62 3.86 -8.20 4.31
CA LEU A 62 4.97 -8.39 5.23
C LEU A 62 5.40 -9.85 5.27
N THR A 63 6.68 -10.04 5.55
CA THR A 63 7.25 -11.38 5.82
C THR A 63 7.79 -11.49 7.24
N LYS A 64 7.78 -10.39 8.01
CA LYS A 64 8.26 -10.30 9.40
C LYS A 64 7.45 -9.25 10.18
N THR A 65 7.27 -9.46 11.48
CA THR A 65 6.57 -8.55 12.42
C THR A 65 7.47 -7.50 13.07
N THR A 66 8.47 -6.98 12.36
CA THR A 66 9.38 -5.99 12.94
C THR A 66 8.98 -4.57 12.56
N THR A 67 9.23 -3.61 13.47
CA THR A 67 9.03 -2.18 13.18
C THR A 67 9.87 -1.73 11.97
N THR A 68 11.05 -2.32 11.80
CA THR A 68 11.93 -2.08 10.64
C THR A 68 11.32 -2.58 9.33
N ALA A 69 10.63 -3.74 9.32
CA ALA A 69 9.97 -4.25 8.12
C ALA A 69 8.85 -3.30 7.67
N VAL A 70 7.97 -2.90 8.60
CA VAL A 70 6.91 -1.91 8.36
C VAL A 70 7.51 -0.60 7.83
N LYS A 71 8.53 -0.08 8.53
CA LYS A 71 9.21 1.16 8.15
C LYS A 71 9.78 1.10 6.72
N ASN A 72 10.50 0.04 6.40
CA ASN A 72 11.13 -0.14 5.09
C ASN A 72 10.10 -0.23 3.96
N ASP A 73 8.98 -0.93 4.19
CA ASP A 73 7.92 -1.05 3.20
C ASP A 73 7.22 0.28 2.94
N ILE A 74 6.99 1.10 3.98
CA ILE A 74 6.43 2.45 3.84
C ILE A 74 7.37 3.35 3.01
N ILE A 75 8.66 3.43 3.38
CA ILE A 75 9.64 4.25 2.66
C ILE A 75 9.78 3.80 1.20
N ARG A 76 9.81 2.48 0.98
CA ARG A 76 9.90 1.92 -0.36
C ARG A 76 8.67 2.27 -1.19
N ALA A 77 7.47 2.13 -0.62
CA ALA A 77 6.24 2.50 -1.30
C ALA A 77 6.22 4.00 -1.63
N GLY A 78 6.61 4.87 -0.71
CA GLY A 78 6.75 6.32 -0.97
C GLY A 78 7.66 6.61 -2.16
N GLY A 79 8.82 5.95 -2.24
CA GLY A 79 9.74 6.07 -3.38
C GLY A 79 9.16 5.59 -4.71
N GLN A 80 8.31 4.56 -4.69
CA GLN A 80 7.64 4.04 -5.89
C GLN A 80 6.45 4.91 -6.33
N LEU A 81 5.80 5.60 -5.39
CA LEU A 81 4.63 6.44 -5.65
C LEU A 81 5.03 7.87 -6.05
N ALA A 82 6.17 8.37 -5.58
CA ALA A 82 6.64 9.73 -5.85
C ALA A 82 6.68 10.10 -7.35
N PRO A 83 7.15 9.24 -8.28
CA PRO A 83 7.14 9.55 -9.71
C PRO A 83 5.75 9.73 -10.32
N TYR A 84 4.69 9.35 -9.59
CA TYR A 84 3.29 9.48 -10.01
C TYR A 84 2.55 10.60 -9.25
N GLY A 85 3.27 11.46 -8.53
CA GLY A 85 2.67 12.52 -7.72
C GLY A 85 2.22 12.08 -6.32
N GLY A 86 2.58 10.86 -5.90
CA GLY A 86 2.20 10.29 -4.61
C GLY A 86 1.14 9.19 -4.75
N GLY A 87 0.48 8.89 -3.64
CA GLY A 87 -0.53 7.85 -3.55
C GLY A 87 -0.50 7.12 -2.20
N ASP A 88 -1.21 6.01 -2.15
CA ASP A 88 -1.43 5.24 -0.92
C ASP A 88 -0.60 3.97 -0.90
N VAL A 89 -0.33 3.45 0.30
CA VAL A 89 0.18 2.10 0.48
C VAL A 89 -0.80 1.27 1.29
N VAL A 90 -1.02 0.02 0.88
CA VAL A 90 -1.71 -1.00 1.68
C VAL A 90 -0.70 -2.06 2.09
N ILE A 91 -0.52 -2.24 3.39
CA ILE A 91 0.39 -3.23 3.97
C ILE A 91 -0.41 -4.35 4.62
N ASP A 92 -0.24 -5.58 4.15
CA ASP A 92 -0.84 -6.77 4.72
C ASP A 92 0.12 -7.45 5.70
N GLY A 93 -0.24 -7.38 6.99
CA GLY A 93 0.47 -8.03 8.08
C GLY A 93 -0.24 -9.26 8.65
N ARG A 94 -1.35 -9.72 8.02
CA ARG A 94 -2.14 -10.85 8.53
C ARG A 94 -1.32 -12.12 8.67
N ASN A 95 -0.54 -12.44 7.65
CA ASN A 95 0.27 -13.66 7.57
C ASN A 95 1.37 -13.76 8.63
N VAL A 96 1.73 -12.65 9.26
CA VAL A 96 2.80 -12.59 10.26
C VAL A 96 2.27 -12.29 11.66
N GLY A 97 0.99 -11.96 11.82
CA GLY A 97 0.43 -11.57 13.12
C GLY A 97 0.86 -10.17 13.54
N LEU A 98 0.91 -9.21 12.61
CA LEU A 98 1.33 -7.84 12.91
C LEU A 98 0.39 -7.18 13.95
N THR A 99 0.95 -6.64 15.03
CA THR A 99 0.18 -5.88 16.02
C THR A 99 0.13 -4.39 15.70
N GLU A 100 -0.90 -3.72 16.21
CA GLU A 100 -1.10 -2.28 16.05
C GLU A 100 0.11 -1.47 16.57
N ASP A 101 0.67 -1.83 17.74
CA ASP A 101 1.84 -1.18 18.33
C ASP A 101 3.08 -1.25 17.43
N VAL A 102 3.32 -2.41 16.82
CA VAL A 102 4.44 -2.58 15.89
C VAL A 102 4.20 -1.74 14.63
N ALA A 103 2.98 -1.75 14.10
CA ALA A 103 2.61 -0.98 12.92
C ALA A 103 2.80 0.52 13.14
N ARG A 104 2.25 1.07 14.25
CA ARG A 104 2.37 2.49 14.62
C ARG A 104 3.82 2.91 14.85
N ARG A 105 4.60 2.11 15.58
CA ARG A 105 6.04 2.39 15.77
C ARG A 105 6.82 2.34 14.46
N GLY A 106 6.50 1.40 13.57
CA GLY A 106 7.09 1.34 12.23
C GLY A 106 6.78 2.58 11.40
N TYR A 107 5.53 3.04 11.41
CA TYR A 107 5.10 4.27 10.75
C TYR A 107 5.82 5.51 11.29
N VAL A 108 5.87 5.69 12.61
CA VAL A 108 6.58 6.84 13.23
C VAL A 108 8.06 6.86 12.83
N ARG A 109 8.71 5.69 12.80
CA ARG A 109 10.10 5.57 12.34
C ARG A 109 10.24 5.92 10.85
N ALA A 110 9.26 5.57 10.02
CA ALA A 110 9.27 5.90 8.59
C ALA A 110 9.14 7.41 8.41
N ALA A 111 8.16 8.04 9.06
CA ALA A 111 7.97 9.48 9.03
C ALA A 111 9.22 10.24 9.53
N GLY A 112 9.83 9.78 10.62
CA GLY A 112 11.07 10.36 11.14
C GLY A 112 12.24 10.27 10.15
N GLN A 113 12.46 9.08 9.56
CA GLN A 113 13.50 8.88 8.54
C GLN A 113 13.22 9.73 7.30
N ALA A 114 11.97 9.77 6.83
CA ALA A 114 11.57 10.56 5.68
C ALA A 114 11.84 12.05 5.89
N ARG A 115 11.46 12.60 7.05
CA ARG A 115 11.74 13.98 7.42
C ARG A 115 13.25 14.27 7.50
N GLN A 116 14.02 13.37 8.10
CA GLN A 116 15.47 13.55 8.30
C GLN A 116 16.23 13.53 6.97
N HIS A 117 15.81 12.71 6.01
CA HIS A 117 16.54 12.47 4.76
C HIS A 117 15.85 13.02 3.50
N GLY A 118 14.74 13.76 3.65
CA GLY A 118 13.96 14.27 2.53
C GLY A 118 13.38 13.16 1.63
N GLN A 119 13.07 11.98 2.19
CA GLN A 119 12.51 10.88 1.41
C GLN A 119 11.00 11.04 1.24
N PRO A 120 10.44 10.61 0.10
CA PRO A 120 8.99 10.64 -0.11
C PRO A 120 8.28 9.66 0.83
N MET A 121 7.09 10.05 1.26
CA MET A 121 6.14 9.22 2.00
C MET A 121 4.89 8.98 1.15
N PRO A 122 4.20 7.83 1.31
CA PRO A 122 2.84 7.71 0.82
C PRO A 122 1.95 8.74 1.53
N GLN A 123 0.88 9.18 0.88
CA GLN A 123 -0.11 10.10 1.45
C GLN A 123 -0.85 9.42 2.61
N ARG A 124 -1.22 8.16 2.42
CA ARG A 124 -1.83 7.30 3.44
C ARG A 124 -1.20 5.92 3.45
N ALA A 125 -1.01 5.38 4.66
CA ALA A 125 -0.64 4.00 4.91
C ALA A 125 -1.81 3.27 5.58
N ARG A 126 -2.49 2.42 4.82
CA ARG A 126 -3.49 1.47 5.32
C ARG A 126 -2.81 0.18 5.71
N ILE A 127 -2.93 -0.25 6.96
CA ILE A 127 -2.24 -1.44 7.46
C ILE A 127 -3.26 -2.43 7.97
N ILE A 128 -3.30 -3.61 7.33
CA ILE A 128 -4.13 -4.75 7.73
C ILE A 128 -3.34 -5.55 8.78
N LEU A 129 -3.85 -5.58 10.00
CA LEU A 129 -3.22 -6.20 11.16
C LEU A 129 -3.40 -7.73 11.17
N GLY A 130 -2.67 -8.39 12.07
CA GLY A 130 -2.76 -9.84 12.32
C GLY A 130 -4.17 -10.34 12.64
N ASP A 131 -4.95 -9.52 13.34
CA ASP A 131 -6.34 -9.78 13.70
C ASP A 131 -7.35 -9.36 12.63
N SER A 132 -6.89 -9.03 11.42
CA SER A 132 -7.68 -8.55 10.29
C SER A 132 -8.39 -7.21 10.49
N ARG A 133 -8.18 -6.51 11.61
CA ARG A 133 -8.52 -5.09 11.71
C ARG A 133 -7.58 -4.29 10.81
N THR A 134 -8.02 -3.08 10.46
CA THR A 134 -7.21 -2.14 9.69
C THR A 134 -7.00 -0.88 10.50
N ILE A 135 -5.80 -0.31 10.39
CA ILE A 135 -5.52 1.06 10.82
C ILE A 135 -5.11 1.89 9.61
N ASP A 136 -5.55 3.14 9.58
CA ASP A 136 -5.14 4.13 8.60
C ASP A 136 -4.24 5.16 9.30
N LEU A 137 -3.09 5.46 8.70
CA LEU A 137 -2.10 6.40 9.20
C LEU A 137 -1.69 7.35 8.05
N GLY A 138 -1.53 8.64 8.34
CA GLY A 138 -1.23 9.65 7.32
C GLY A 138 -2.41 10.60 7.12
N GLU A 139 -2.51 11.20 5.94
CA GLU A 139 -3.58 12.13 5.62
C GLU A 139 -4.93 11.38 5.61
N GLU A 140 -5.96 11.98 6.23
CA GLU A 140 -7.32 11.44 6.13
C GLU A 140 -7.81 11.60 4.69
N ALA A 141 -8.50 10.59 4.16
CA ALA A 141 -9.20 10.76 2.89
C ALA A 141 -10.36 11.73 3.11
N THR A 142 -10.15 12.99 2.73
CA THR A 142 -11.21 13.97 2.47
C THR A 142 -12.14 13.49 1.39
#